data_AF-A0A7X2SZ67-F1
#
_entry.id   AF-A0A7X2SZ67-F1
#
_cell.length_a   1.000
_cell.length_b   1.000
_cell.length_c   1.000
_cell.angle_alpha   90.00
_cell.angle_beta   90.00
_cell.angle_gamma   90.00
#
_symmetry.space_group_name_H-M   'P 1'
#
loop_
_entity.id
_entity.type
_entity.pdbx_description
1 polymer ?
#
loop_
_entity_poly.entity_id
_entity_poly.type
_entity_poly.pdbx_seq_one_letter_code
_entity_poly.pdbx_strand_id
1 'polypeptide(L)' 'PIIYSGRYTAEKAQHVLEKGWGDLFGFGRSFIANPDLPARIKSGYPLNEVDHASLYGGTEKGYTDYPFYPS' A
#
# COMPACT_ATOMS: atom_id res chain seq x y z
N PRO A 1 -17.85 -5.98 -10.85
CA PRO A 1 -16.71 -5.82 -9.93
C PRO A 1 -16.68 -4.39 -9.37
N ILE A 2 -16.64 -4.25 -8.05
CA ILE A 2 -16.57 -3.00 -7.29
C ILE A 2 -15.14 -2.83 -6.76
N ILE A 3 -14.56 -1.66 -7.03
CA ILE A 3 -13.23 -1.29 -6.53
C ILE A 3 -13.37 -0.16 -5.52
N TYR A 4 -12.86 -0.35 -4.31
CA TYR A 4 -12.76 0.71 -3.31
C TYR A 4 -11.33 1.23 -3.19
N SER A 5 -11.18 2.52 -2.92
CA SER A 5 -9.89 3.13 -2.60
C SER A 5 -10.08 4.27 -1.60
N GLY A 6 -8.97 4.71 -0.99
CA GLY A 6 -8.98 5.81 -0.02
C GLY A 6 -8.71 5.34 1.41
N ARG A 7 -7.44 5.43 1.82
CA ARG A 7 -6.96 5.03 3.17
C ARG A 7 -7.37 3.61 3.58
N TYR A 8 -7.39 2.68 2.63
CA TYR A 8 -7.59 1.26 2.94
C TYR A 8 -6.34 0.68 3.58
N THR A 9 -6.55 -0.16 4.59
CA THR A 9 -5.56 -1.09 5.15
C THR A 9 -5.90 -2.51 4.70
N ALA A 10 -4.98 -3.46 4.88
CA ALA A 10 -5.24 -4.86 4.55
C ALA A 10 -6.42 -5.42 5.37
N GLU A 11 -6.51 -5.07 6.65
CA GLU A 11 -7.56 -5.50 7.55
C GLU A 11 -8.94 -4.95 7.12
N LYS A 12 -8.98 -3.67 6.73
CA LYS A 12 -10.21 -3.06 6.23
C LYS A 12 -10.64 -3.67 4.89
N ALA A 13 -9.70 -3.91 3.98
CA ALA A 13 -9.98 -4.57 2.70
C ALA A 13 -10.53 -5.99 2.93
N GLN A 14 -9.87 -6.77 3.80
CA GLN A 14 -10.30 -8.12 4.18
C GLN A 14 -11.72 -8.12 4.76
N HIS A 15 -12.02 -7.19 5.68
CA HIS A 15 -13.35 -7.08 6.27
C HIS A 15 -14.44 -6.79 5.22
N VAL A 16 -14.18 -5.89 4.27
CA VAL A 16 -15.14 -5.56 3.21
C VAL A 16 -15.31 -6.72 2.22
N LEU A 17 -14.22 -7.43 1.91
CA LEU A 17 -14.24 -8.61 1.06
C LEU A 17 -15.06 -9.75 1.67
N GLU A 18 -14.86 -10.04 2.96
CA GLU A 18 -15.59 -11.08 3.70
C GLU A 18 -17.11 -10.81 3.78
N LYS A 19 -17.51 -9.54 3.72
CA LYS A 19 -18.92 -9.13 3.68
C LYS A 19 -19.53 -9.13 2.28
N GLY A 20 -18.73 -9.37 1.24
CA GLY A 20 -19.17 -9.33 -0.15
C GLY A 20 -19.54 -7.92 -0.64
N TRP A 21 -19.03 -6.88 0.03
CA TRP A 21 -19.35 -5.49 -0.30
C TRP A 21 -18.47 -4.91 -1.41
N GLY A 22 -17.30 -5.50 -1.66
CA GLY A 22 -16.38 -5.10 -2.71
C GLY A 22 -15.48 -6.24 -3.17
N ASP A 23 -14.93 -6.10 -4.38
CA ASP A 23 -14.15 -7.16 -5.04
C ASP A 23 -12.65 -6.84 -5.07
N LEU A 24 -12.29 -5.56 -5.20
CA LEU A 24 -10.90 -5.09 -5.35
C LEU A 24 -10.64 -3.84 -4.51
N PHE A 25 -9.39 -3.64 -4.11
CA PHE A 25 -8.99 -2.55 -3.21
C PHE A 25 -7.73 -1.84 -3.68
N GLY A 26 -7.83 -0.54 -3.90
CA GLY A 26 -6.73 0.33 -4.31
C GLY A 26 -5.97 0.90 -3.13
N PHE A 27 -4.65 0.72 -3.14
CA PHE A 27 -3.71 1.23 -2.15
C PHE A 27 -2.81 2.29 -2.81
N GLY A 28 -2.91 3.54 -2.36
CA GLY A 28 -2.16 4.66 -2.93
C GLY A 28 -0.86 4.91 -2.19
N ARG A 29 -0.90 5.75 -1.15
CA ARG A 29 0.29 6.17 -0.38
C ARG A 29 1.10 4.99 0.19
N SER A 30 0.43 3.94 0.65
CA SER A 30 1.12 2.75 1.13
C SER A 30 1.92 2.06 0.02
N PHE A 31 1.43 2.08 -1.23
CA PHE A 31 2.15 1.49 -2.36
C PHE A 31 3.33 2.37 -2.80
N ILE A 32 3.21 3.71 -2.71
CA ILE A 32 4.33 4.62 -2.95
C ILE A 32 5.54 4.25 -2.08
N ALA A 33 5.32 4.04 -0.78
CA ALA A 33 6.39 3.73 0.15
C ALA A 33 6.83 2.26 0.17
N ASN A 34 6.05 1.34 -0.42
CA ASN A 34 6.27 -0.09 -0.31
C ASN A 34 6.17 -0.73 -1.70
N PRO A 35 7.28 -0.83 -2.45
CA PRO A 35 7.25 -1.41 -3.80
C PRO A 35 6.83 -2.89 -3.79
N ASP A 36 6.99 -3.56 -2.65
CA ASP A 36 6.61 -4.93 -2.35
C ASP A 36 5.36 -5.05 -1.47
N LEU A 37 4.48 -4.03 -1.45
CA LEU A 37 3.28 -4.00 -0.60
C LEU A 37 2.47 -5.31 -0.59
N PRO A 38 2.18 -5.99 -1.73
CA PRO A 38 1.45 -7.25 -1.69
C PRO A 38 2.16 -8.37 -0.92
N ALA A 39 3.50 -8.45 -1.04
CA ALA A 39 4.29 -9.44 -0.31
C ALA A 39 4.30 -9.12 1.19
N ARG A 40 4.43 -7.85 1.57
CA ARG A 40 4.36 -7.42 2.97
C ARG A 40 3.01 -7.73 3.59
N ILE A 41 1.91 -7.42 2.90
CA ILE A 41 0.55 -7.76 3.34
C ILE A 41 0.40 -9.27 3.54
N LYS A 42 0.85 -10.08 2.56
CA LYS A 42 0.76 -11.53 2.62
C LYS A 42 1.51 -12.12 3.81
N SER A 43 2.69 -11.59 4.13
CA SER A 43 3.57 -12.10 5.19
C SER A 43 3.38 -11.40 6.55
N GLY A 44 2.54 -10.36 6.63
CA GLY A 44 2.38 -9.54 7.83
C GLY A 44 3.62 -8.72 8.18
N TYR A 45 4.44 -8.34 7.19
CA TYR A 45 5.63 -7.53 7.41
C TYR A 45 5.28 -6.06 7.65
N PRO A 46 6.08 -5.33 8.45
CA PRO A 46 5.86 -3.91 8.66
C PRO A 46 5.95 -3.13 7.36
N LEU A 47 5.13 -2.08 7.24
CA LEU A 47 5.17 -1.18 6.09
C LEU A 47 6.17 -0.05 6.34
N ASN A 48 6.88 0.36 5.31
CA ASN A 48 7.64 1.60 5.30
C ASN A 48 6.68 2.78 5.49
N GLU A 49 7.12 3.79 6.23
CA GLU A 49 6.42 5.07 6.35
C GLU A 49 6.53 5.89 5.06
N VAL A 50 5.51 6.69 4.79
CA VAL A 50 5.47 7.54 3.61
C VAL A 50 6.16 8.85 3.91
N ASP A 51 7.22 9.17 3.16
CA ASP A 51 7.77 10.53 3.13
C ASP A 51 6.80 11.45 2.38
N HIS A 52 6.08 12.27 3.14
CA HIS A 52 5.10 13.20 2.59
C HIS A 52 5.76 14.38 1.85
N ALA A 53 7.02 14.71 2.16
CA ALA A 53 7.71 15.86 1.57
C ALA A 53 8.12 15.61 0.11
N SER A 54 8.27 14.36 -0.28
CA SER A 54 8.73 13.95 -1.62
C SER A 54 7.60 13.41 -2.51
N LEU A 55 6.33 13.55 -2.13
CA LEU A 55 5.21 13.01 -2.90
C LEU A 55 5.02 13.66 -4.28
N TYR A 56 5.51 14.88 -4.46
CA TYR A 56 5.32 15.66 -5.69
C TYR A 56 6.64 16.34 -6.10
N GLY A 57 7.06 16.13 -7.35
CA GLY A 57 8.34 16.62 -7.86
C GLY A 57 9.54 15.82 -7.35
N GLY A 58 10.73 16.41 -7.40
CA GLY A 58 11.97 15.76 -6.97
C GLY A 58 12.61 14.85 -8.02
N THR A 59 13.47 13.94 -7.56
CA THR A 59 14.20 12.98 -8.38
C THR A 59 13.94 11.55 -7.89
N GLU A 60 14.95 10.83 -7.42
CA GLU A 60 14.84 9.46 -6.90
C GLU A 60 14.30 9.37 -5.48
N LYS A 61 14.50 10.42 -4.67
CA LYS A 61 14.15 10.43 -3.25
C LYS A 61 12.64 10.35 -3.04
N GLY A 62 12.22 9.33 -2.28
CA GLY A 62 10.82 9.01 -2.02
C GLY A 62 10.02 8.64 -3.28
N TYR A 63 10.71 8.16 -4.32
CA TYR A 63 10.11 7.66 -5.56
C TYR A 63 10.60 6.24 -5.86
N THR A 64 11.91 6.04 -5.98
CA THR A 64 12.52 4.73 -6.32
C THR A 64 13.43 4.17 -5.24
N ASP A 65 13.68 4.91 -4.16
CA ASP A 65 14.63 4.58 -3.10
C ASP A 65 13.99 3.93 -1.86
N TYR A 66 12.67 3.72 -1.85
CA TYR A 66 12.01 2.95 -0.80
C TYR A 66 12.51 1.49 -0.79
N PRO A 67 12.95 0.98 0.37
CA PRO A 67 13.53 -0.35 0.44
C PRO A 67 12.47 -1.44 0.34
N PHE A 68 12.84 -2.55 -0.30
CA PHE A 68 12.14 -3.82 -0.17
C PHE A 68 12.35 -4.40 1.24
N TYR A 69 11.41 -5.21 1.72
CA TYR A 69 11.62 -5.92 2.97
C TYR A 69 12.70 -6.99 2.79
N PRO A 70 13.70 -7.10 3.68
CA PRO A 70 14.70 -8.14 3.60
C PRO A 70 14.04 -9.51 3.79
N SER A 71 14.12 -10.35 2.76
CA SER A 71 13.63 -11.73 2.75
C SER A 71 14.57 -12.69 3.46
#